data_AF-A0A2P4X265-F1
#
_entry.id   AF-A0A2P4X265-F1
#
_cell.length_a   1.000
_cell.length_b   1.000
_cell.length_c   1.000
_cell.angle_alpha   90.00
_cell.angle_beta   90.00
_cell.angle_gamma   90.00
#
_symmetry.space_group_name_H-M   'P 1'
#
loop_
_entity.id
_entity.type
_entity.pdbx_description
1 polymer ?
#
loop_
_entity_poly.entity_id
_entity_poly.type
_entity_poly.pdbx_seq_one_letter_code
_entity_poly.pdbx_strand_id
1 'polypeptide(L)'
;MPNLTDGERRHIVDNLLRRSVDGVLPRGALSQEARKIKRTNSAIGKIWAHFCKTEAVNGCGEWRSQIAQNSGRKRHNREDARLRIRAVPLNDRRPIRRLVEASGVSTHVILSLLREGILKRKSGCLKPYLTDENKLKRLEYVLGFIDEDSLRFEPMDNVIHIDEKWFYDDIDKRSYLVFEDENVPQRSRRSKHFMPKTMFLAAVARPRYNRDGELVWNGKIGIWPLTEEYITLRHSRYRERGETCLRNIES
;
A
#
# COMPACT_ATOMS: atom_id res chain seq x y z
N MET A 1 34.83 -13.68 17.13
CA MET A 1 35.89 -12.81 16.54
C MET A 1 35.59 -12.65 15.05
N PRO A 2 35.73 -11.44 14.48
CA PRO A 2 35.52 -11.21 13.05
C PRO A 2 36.53 -11.97 12.18
N ASN A 3 36.12 -12.33 10.97
CA ASN A 3 37.00 -12.99 10.00
C ASN A 3 38.19 -12.08 9.64
N LEU A 4 39.36 -12.68 9.38
CA LEU A 4 40.54 -11.95 8.90
C LEU A 4 40.24 -11.34 7.53
N THR A 5 40.55 -10.06 7.36
CA THR A 5 40.46 -9.36 6.07
C THR A 5 41.52 -9.84 5.10
N ASP A 6 41.32 -9.64 3.80
CA ASP A 6 42.29 -10.07 2.78
C ASP A 6 43.66 -9.38 2.94
N GLY A 7 43.68 -8.13 3.44
CA GLY A 7 44.91 -7.40 3.74
C GLY A 7 45.68 -8.01 4.92
N GLU A 8 44.97 -8.37 6.00
CA GLU A 8 45.58 -9.08 7.12
C GLU A 8 46.14 -10.42 6.69
N ARG A 9 45.38 -11.22 5.92
CA ARG A 9 45.81 -12.53 5.40
C ARG A 9 47.07 -12.41 4.54
N ARG A 10 47.16 -11.37 3.70
CA ARG A 10 48.37 -11.07 2.92
C ARG A 10 49.57 -10.81 3.83
N HIS A 11 49.39 -9.99 4.86
CA HIS A 11 50.44 -9.68 5.84
C HIS A 11 50.94 -10.93 6.58
N ILE A 12 50.05 -11.87 6.91
CA ILE A 12 50.42 -13.17 7.52
C ILE A 12 51.34 -13.94 6.58
N VAL A 13 50.94 -14.08 5.32
CA VAL A 13 51.69 -14.84 4.30
C VAL A 13 53.05 -14.19 4.03
N ASP A 14 53.10 -12.87 3.84
CA ASP A 14 54.35 -12.13 3.60
C ASP A 14 55.35 -12.29 4.77
N ASN A 15 54.86 -12.23 6.02
CA ASN A 15 55.71 -12.43 7.20
C ASN A 15 56.21 -13.86 7.34
N LEU A 16 55.39 -14.85 6.98
CA LEU A 16 55.78 -16.26 7.01
C LEU A 16 56.76 -16.59 5.88
N LEU A 17 56.56 -16.05 4.67
CA LEU A 17 57.49 -16.16 3.54
C LEU A 17 58.87 -15.62 3.90
N ARG A 18 58.96 -14.42 4.50
CA ARG A 18 60.23 -13.83 4.96
C ARG A 18 61.00 -14.68 5.97
N ARG A 19 60.31 -15.61 6.65
CA ARG A 19 60.88 -16.49 7.68
C ARG A 19 61.06 -17.92 7.19
N SER A 20 60.54 -18.23 6.01
CA SER A 20 60.61 -19.55 5.39
C SER A 20 61.96 -19.72 4.69
N VAL A 21 62.56 -20.90 4.82
CA VAL A 21 63.75 -21.30 4.06
C VAL A 21 63.36 -22.54 3.28
N ASP A 22 63.51 -22.50 1.95
CA ASP A 22 63.11 -23.58 1.02
C ASP A 22 61.65 -24.07 1.19
N GLY A 23 60.74 -23.14 1.55
CA GLY A 23 59.32 -23.46 1.77
C GLY A 23 59.01 -24.07 3.14
N VAL A 24 60.02 -24.25 4.01
CA VAL A 24 59.87 -24.80 5.35
C VAL A 24 59.91 -23.69 6.40
N LEU A 25 58.87 -23.66 7.26
CA LEU A 25 58.79 -22.71 8.36
C LEU A 25 59.58 -23.18 9.59
N PRO A 26 60.33 -22.30 10.26
CA PRO A 26 61.04 -22.64 11.49
C PRO A 26 60.06 -22.94 12.63
N ARG A 27 60.51 -23.81 13.55
CA ARG A 27 59.69 -24.26 14.68
C ARG A 27 59.21 -23.07 15.51
N GLY A 28 57.89 -22.94 15.67
CA GLY A 28 57.27 -21.87 16.44
C GLY A 28 56.94 -20.59 15.65
N ALA A 29 57.29 -20.49 14.36
CA ALA A 29 56.95 -19.33 13.52
C ALA A 29 55.44 -19.04 13.48
N LEU A 30 54.63 -20.09 13.31
CA LEU A 30 53.17 -19.99 13.32
C LEU A 30 52.64 -19.51 14.68
N SER A 31 53.22 -19.98 15.79
CA SER A 31 52.85 -19.57 17.15
C SER A 31 53.17 -18.10 17.42
N GLN A 32 54.29 -17.60 16.88
CA GLN A 32 54.69 -16.20 17.02
C GLN A 32 53.78 -15.26 16.22
N GLU A 33 53.48 -15.61 14.96
CA GLU A 33 52.54 -14.82 14.16
C GLU A 33 51.11 -14.91 14.73
N ALA A 34 50.72 -16.06 15.28
CA ALA A 34 49.43 -16.26 15.96
C ALA A 34 49.25 -15.32 17.16
N ARG A 35 50.31 -15.10 17.94
CA ARG A 35 50.30 -14.15 19.07
C ARG A 35 50.17 -12.71 18.59
N LYS A 36 50.87 -12.30 17.53
CA LYS A 36 50.80 -10.94 16.98
C LYS A 36 49.40 -10.60 16.46
N ILE A 37 48.81 -11.52 15.70
CA ILE A 37 47.51 -11.31 15.02
C ILE A 37 46.33 -11.70 15.94
N LYS A 38 46.61 -12.20 17.15
CA LYS A 38 45.61 -12.67 18.14
C LYS A 38 44.64 -13.68 17.52
N ARG A 39 45.20 -14.72 16.90
CA ARG A 39 44.47 -15.83 16.27
C ARG A 39 45.05 -17.17 16.71
N THR A 40 44.30 -18.24 16.50
CA THR A 40 44.77 -19.59 16.82
C THR A 40 45.83 -20.03 15.82
N ASN A 41 46.80 -20.84 16.29
CA ASN A 41 47.85 -21.40 15.44
C ASN A 41 47.24 -22.19 14.26
N SER A 42 46.17 -22.95 14.49
CA SER A 42 45.44 -23.66 13.44
C SER A 42 44.88 -22.74 12.35
N ALA A 43 44.37 -21.56 12.70
CA ALA A 43 43.85 -20.61 11.71
C ALA A 43 44.95 -20.07 10.79
N ILE A 44 46.12 -19.74 11.35
CA ILE A 44 47.27 -19.27 10.56
C ILE A 44 47.87 -20.42 9.74
N GLY A 45 47.98 -21.62 10.31
CA GLY A 45 48.44 -22.81 9.60
C GLY A 45 47.57 -23.15 8.39
N LYS A 46 46.24 -23.00 8.49
CA LYS A 46 45.33 -23.19 7.36
C LYS A 46 45.55 -22.16 6.24
N ILE A 47 45.85 -20.91 6.59
CA ILE A 47 46.17 -19.86 5.59
C ILE A 47 47.47 -20.20 4.88
N TRP A 48 48.52 -20.57 5.63
CA TRP A 48 49.82 -20.95 5.08
C TRP A 48 49.73 -22.18 4.19
N ALA A 49 49.08 -23.25 4.65
CA ALA A 49 48.92 -24.48 3.89
C ALA A 49 48.12 -24.25 2.60
N HIS A 50 47.10 -23.38 2.63
CA HIS A 50 46.36 -23.01 1.43
C HIS A 50 47.25 -22.27 0.43
N PHE A 51 48.01 -21.28 0.90
CA PHE A 51 48.95 -20.53 0.08
C PHE A 51 49.96 -21.46 -0.60
N CYS A 52 50.67 -22.30 0.15
CA CYS A 52 51.65 -23.25 -0.41
C CYS A 52 51.01 -24.23 -1.40
N LYS A 53 49.79 -24.70 -1.12
CA LYS A 53 49.05 -25.58 -2.05
C LYS A 53 48.73 -24.88 -3.37
N THR A 54 48.32 -23.61 -3.33
CA THR A 54 48.01 -22.85 -4.55
C THR A 54 49.26 -22.42 -5.31
N GLU A 55 50.35 -22.12 -4.61
CA GLU A 55 51.66 -21.82 -5.20
C GLU A 55 52.20 -23.02 -5.98
N ALA A 56 52.09 -24.23 -5.40
CA ALA A 56 52.52 -25.47 -6.05
C ALA A 56 51.73 -25.83 -7.32
N VAL A 57 50.49 -25.35 -7.47
CA VAL A 57 49.63 -25.66 -8.63
C VAL A 57 49.71 -24.56 -9.70
N ASN A 58 49.66 -23.29 -9.30
CA ASN A 58 49.47 -22.15 -10.21
C ASN A 58 50.69 -21.22 -10.31
N GLY A 59 51.76 -21.47 -9.54
CA GLY A 59 52.93 -20.58 -9.46
C GLY A 59 52.67 -19.22 -8.78
N CYS A 60 51.43 -18.96 -8.36
CA CYS A 60 51.00 -17.78 -7.63
C CYS A 60 50.15 -18.24 -6.45
N GLY A 61 50.68 -18.07 -5.23
CA GLY A 61 49.94 -18.46 -4.02
C GLY A 61 48.77 -17.51 -3.72
N GLU A 62 47.60 -18.05 -3.45
CA GLU A 62 46.40 -17.30 -3.07
C GLU A 62 46.33 -17.10 -1.55
N TRP A 63 46.14 -15.85 -1.12
CA TRP A 63 45.98 -15.48 0.30
C TRP A 63 44.57 -15.02 0.66
N ARG A 64 43.71 -14.77 -0.35
CA ARG A 64 42.36 -14.22 -0.17
C ARG A 64 41.47 -15.19 0.59
N SER A 65 40.48 -14.66 1.30
CA SER A 65 39.47 -15.47 1.97
C SER A 65 38.59 -16.19 0.94
N GLN A 66 38.46 -17.52 1.09
CA GLN A 66 37.51 -18.32 0.30
C GLN A 66 36.07 -18.24 0.82
N ILE A 67 35.84 -17.52 1.92
CA ILE A 67 34.49 -17.30 2.44
C ILE A 67 33.77 -16.37 1.48
N ALA A 68 32.85 -16.92 0.68
CA ALA A 68 32.01 -16.14 -0.21
C ALA A 68 31.23 -15.08 0.59
N GLN A 69 31.31 -13.81 0.17
CA GLN A 69 30.68 -12.69 0.87
C GLN A 69 29.15 -12.87 1.06
N ASN A 70 28.50 -13.59 0.13
CA ASN A 70 27.07 -13.90 0.16
C ASN A 70 26.82 -15.41 0.24
N SER A 71 27.32 -16.05 1.31
CA SER A 71 27.09 -17.49 1.58
C SER A 71 25.72 -17.80 2.21
N GLY A 72 24.89 -16.78 2.44
CA GLY A 72 23.56 -16.92 3.02
C GLY A 72 22.51 -17.47 2.05
N ARG A 73 21.33 -17.78 2.61
CA ARG A 73 20.16 -18.22 1.83
C ARG A 73 19.83 -17.17 0.76
N LYS A 74 19.89 -17.57 -0.51
CA LYS A 74 19.52 -16.70 -1.64
C LYS A 74 18.04 -16.33 -1.55
N ARG A 75 17.73 -15.07 -1.89
CA ARG A 75 16.34 -14.60 -1.96
C ARG A 75 15.59 -15.34 -3.07
N HIS A 76 14.29 -15.55 -2.87
CA HIS A 76 13.43 -16.11 -3.90
C HIS A 76 13.44 -15.22 -5.15
N ASN A 77 13.47 -15.82 -6.34
CA ASN A 77 13.40 -15.05 -7.58
C ASN A 77 12.05 -14.31 -7.63
N ARG A 78 12.11 -12.97 -7.65
CA ARG A 78 10.91 -12.11 -7.65
C ARG A 78 10.25 -12.10 -9.01
N GLU A 79 11.01 -12.17 -10.10
CA GLU A 79 10.47 -12.12 -11.46
C GLU A 79 9.69 -13.39 -11.80
N ASP A 80 10.19 -14.56 -11.40
CA ASP A 80 9.43 -15.81 -11.50
C ASP A 80 8.10 -15.75 -10.73
N ALA A 81 8.13 -15.25 -9.49
CA ALA A 81 6.90 -15.05 -8.71
C ALA A 81 5.92 -14.07 -9.39
N ARG A 82 6.43 -12.99 -10.02
CA ARG A 82 5.60 -12.03 -10.76
C ARG A 82 4.94 -12.66 -11.98
N LEU A 83 5.68 -13.46 -12.75
CA LEU A 83 5.15 -14.17 -13.91
C LEU A 83 4.02 -15.13 -13.50
N ARG A 84 4.23 -15.93 -12.45
CA ARG A 84 3.21 -16.85 -11.93
C ARG A 84 1.97 -16.14 -11.43
N ILE A 85 2.12 -15.05 -10.68
CA ILE A 85 0.98 -14.24 -10.21
C ILE A 85 0.24 -13.59 -11.39
N ARG A 86 0.95 -13.18 -12.44
CA ARG A 86 0.33 -12.61 -13.65
C ARG A 86 -0.47 -13.62 -14.45
N ALA A 87 -0.04 -14.88 -14.48
CA ALA A 87 -0.77 -15.96 -15.15
C ALA A 87 -2.13 -16.26 -14.51
N VAL A 88 -2.29 -16.00 -13.20
CA VAL A 88 -3.57 -16.20 -12.50
C VAL A 88 -4.59 -15.11 -12.90
N PRO A 89 -5.84 -15.46 -13.27
CA PRO A 89 -6.90 -14.49 -13.52
C PRO A 89 -7.15 -13.54 -12.35
N LEU A 90 -7.50 -12.28 -12.61
CA LEU A 90 -7.66 -11.26 -11.54
C LEU A 90 -8.64 -11.67 -10.44
N ASN A 91 -9.74 -12.34 -10.80
CA ASN A 91 -10.76 -12.80 -9.86
C ASN A 91 -10.22 -13.84 -8.86
N ASP A 92 -9.23 -14.64 -9.27
CA ASP A 92 -8.62 -15.68 -8.43
C ASP A 92 -7.43 -15.15 -7.62
N ARG A 93 -7.01 -13.90 -7.84
CA ARG A 93 -5.97 -13.25 -7.03
C ARG A 93 -6.47 -12.83 -5.64
N ARG A 94 -7.75 -13.07 -5.32
CA ARG A 94 -8.33 -12.92 -3.99
C ARG A 94 -9.19 -14.13 -3.59
N PRO A 95 -9.17 -14.53 -2.31
CA PRO A 95 -8.28 -14.07 -1.22
C PRO A 95 -6.83 -14.54 -1.42
N ILE A 96 -5.86 -14.02 -0.63
CA ILE A 96 -4.42 -14.39 -0.77
C ILE A 96 -4.22 -15.91 -0.79
N ARG A 97 -5.01 -16.66 -0.02
CA ARG A 97 -4.98 -18.12 0.00
C ARG A 97 -5.25 -18.73 -1.38
N ARG A 98 -6.27 -18.24 -2.10
CA ARG A 98 -6.59 -18.70 -3.46
C ARG A 98 -5.48 -18.33 -4.44
N LEU A 99 -4.90 -17.13 -4.31
CA LEU A 99 -3.76 -16.73 -5.14
C LEU A 99 -2.56 -17.66 -4.93
N VAL A 100 -2.26 -18.04 -3.68
CA VAL A 100 -1.16 -18.95 -3.35
C VAL A 100 -1.37 -20.30 -4.04
N GLU A 101 -2.58 -20.86 -3.92
CA GLU A 101 -2.96 -22.13 -4.54
C GLU A 101 -2.87 -22.07 -6.07
N ALA A 102 -3.43 -21.03 -6.69
CA ALA A 102 -3.45 -20.87 -8.14
C ALA A 102 -2.07 -20.53 -8.75
N SER A 103 -1.22 -19.79 -8.03
CA SER A 103 0.10 -19.37 -8.54
C SER A 103 1.25 -20.29 -8.11
N GLY A 104 1.03 -21.17 -7.13
CA GLY A 104 2.08 -21.96 -6.49
C GLY A 104 3.14 -21.12 -5.76
N VAL A 105 2.92 -19.81 -5.59
CA VAL A 105 3.84 -18.91 -4.91
C VAL A 105 3.50 -18.90 -3.42
N SER A 106 4.51 -19.07 -2.56
CA SER A 106 4.28 -19.07 -1.11
C SER A 106 3.65 -17.78 -0.61
N THR A 107 2.81 -17.90 0.42
CA THR A 107 2.14 -16.78 1.10
C THR A 107 3.13 -15.70 1.52
N HIS A 108 4.30 -16.10 2.02
CA HIS A 108 5.34 -15.17 2.48
C HIS A 108 5.86 -14.29 1.34
N VAL A 109 6.09 -14.86 0.16
CA VAL A 109 6.57 -14.12 -1.02
C VAL A 109 5.52 -13.09 -1.46
N ILE A 110 4.25 -13.48 -1.54
CA ILE A 110 3.15 -12.57 -1.89
C ILE A 110 3.01 -11.42 -0.89
N LEU A 111 3.07 -11.71 0.41
CA LEU A 111 3.01 -10.67 1.46
C LEU A 111 4.23 -9.74 1.43
N SER A 112 5.40 -10.26 1.09
CA SER A 112 6.60 -9.45 0.89
C SER A 112 6.46 -8.52 -0.32
N LEU A 113 5.93 -9.02 -1.44
CA LEU A 113 5.65 -8.22 -2.64
C LEU A 113 4.63 -7.10 -2.35
N LEU A 114 3.65 -7.34 -1.48
CA LEU A 114 2.71 -6.32 -1.02
C LEU A 114 3.38 -5.26 -0.14
N ARG A 115 4.26 -5.67 0.79
CA ARG A 115 5.03 -4.75 1.66
C ARG A 115 6.02 -3.91 0.88
N GLU A 116 6.67 -4.50 -0.11
CA GLU A 116 7.62 -3.83 -1.02
C GLU A 116 6.91 -2.93 -2.05
N GLY A 117 5.57 -2.96 -2.13
CA GLY A 117 4.79 -2.14 -3.06
C GLY A 117 4.83 -2.59 -4.52
N ILE A 118 5.50 -3.71 -4.82
CA ILE A 118 5.56 -4.33 -6.15
C ILE A 118 4.18 -4.88 -6.55
N LEU A 119 3.49 -5.52 -5.61
CA LEU A 119 2.08 -5.89 -5.74
C LEU A 119 1.24 -4.86 -4.99
N LYS A 120 0.16 -4.36 -5.61
CA LYS A 120 -0.72 -3.35 -5.01
C LYS A 120 -2.15 -3.87 -4.92
N ARG A 121 -2.82 -3.56 -3.81
CA ARG A 121 -4.27 -3.78 -3.67
C ARG A 121 -4.99 -2.65 -4.36
N LYS A 122 -5.83 -2.98 -5.34
CA LYS A 122 -6.79 -2.07 -5.96
C LYS A 122 -8.20 -2.62 -5.73
N SER A 123 -9.14 -1.73 -5.45
CA SER A 123 -10.58 -2.04 -5.38
C SER A 123 -11.27 -1.43 -6.59
N GLY A 124 -12.10 -2.22 -7.26
CA GLY A 124 -13.11 -1.70 -8.17
C GLY A 124 -14.43 -1.54 -7.41
N CYS A 125 -15.25 -0.59 -7.84
CA CYS A 125 -16.65 -0.50 -7.41
C CYS A 125 -17.52 -1.25 -8.42
N LEU A 126 -18.55 -1.96 -7.92
CA LEU A 126 -19.61 -2.44 -8.78
C LEU A 126 -20.31 -1.22 -9.39
N LYS A 127 -20.41 -1.19 -10.71
CA LYS A 127 -21.18 -0.18 -11.44
C LYS A 127 -22.56 -0.77 -11.73
N PRO A 128 -23.63 0.06 -11.77
CA PRO A 128 -24.94 -0.41 -12.20
C PRO A 128 -24.83 -1.03 -13.59
N TYR A 129 -25.53 -2.14 -13.80
CA TYR A 129 -25.58 -2.81 -15.08
C TYR A 129 -26.38 -1.97 -16.07
N LEU A 130 -25.77 -1.60 -17.19
CA LEU A 130 -26.44 -0.87 -18.26
C LEU A 130 -26.77 -1.85 -19.39
N THR A 131 -28.06 -2.09 -19.60
CA THR A 131 -28.56 -2.77 -20.80
C THR A 131 -28.25 -1.93 -22.05
N ASP A 132 -28.28 -2.52 -23.23
CA ASP A 132 -28.04 -1.77 -24.46
C ASP A 132 -29.12 -0.70 -24.69
N GLU A 133 -30.36 -0.99 -24.31
CA GLU A 133 -31.45 0.01 -24.27
C GLU A 133 -31.13 1.18 -23.32
N ASN A 134 -30.62 0.92 -22.12
CA ASN A 134 -30.22 1.99 -21.19
C ASN A 134 -29.09 2.84 -21.77
N LYS A 135 -28.17 2.25 -22.54
CA LYS A 135 -27.09 3.00 -23.20
C LYS A 135 -27.66 3.90 -24.31
N LEU A 136 -28.57 3.37 -25.13
CA LEU A 136 -29.24 4.14 -26.19
C LEU A 136 -30.03 5.30 -25.61
N LYS A 137 -30.87 5.08 -24.61
CA LYS A 137 -31.62 6.15 -23.92
C LYS A 137 -30.72 7.24 -23.35
N ARG A 138 -29.57 6.85 -22.78
CA ARG A 138 -28.59 7.82 -22.28
C ARG A 138 -27.92 8.60 -23.41
N LEU A 139 -27.68 7.97 -24.55
CA LEU A 139 -27.12 8.64 -25.73
C LEU A 139 -28.13 9.62 -26.32
N GLU A 140 -29.37 9.19 -26.53
CA GLU A 140 -30.49 10.05 -26.99
C GLU A 140 -30.67 11.26 -26.09
N TYR A 141 -30.67 11.05 -24.77
CA TYR A 141 -30.73 12.13 -23.79
C TYR A 141 -29.59 13.14 -23.96
N VAL A 142 -28.35 12.68 -24.17
CA VAL A 142 -27.19 13.56 -24.36
C VAL A 142 -27.24 14.27 -25.72
N LEU A 143 -27.67 13.59 -26.78
CA LEU A 143 -27.83 14.17 -28.11
C LEU A 143 -28.86 15.30 -28.12
N GLY A 144 -29.91 15.21 -27.30
CA GLY A 144 -30.89 16.29 -27.13
C GLY A 144 -30.32 17.61 -26.57
N PHE A 145 -29.09 17.61 -26.03
CA PHE A 145 -28.39 18.82 -25.59
C PHE A 145 -27.33 19.28 -26.59
N ILE A 146 -27.21 18.67 -27.77
CA ILE A 146 -26.26 19.10 -28.80
C ILE A 146 -27.06 19.80 -29.90
N ASP A 147 -26.67 21.02 -30.19
CA ASP A 147 -27.21 21.76 -31.33
C ASP A 147 -26.72 21.14 -32.64
N GLU A 148 -27.64 20.79 -33.54
CA GLU A 148 -27.34 20.05 -34.78
C GLU A 148 -26.47 20.89 -35.74
N ASP A 149 -26.69 22.20 -35.79
CA ASP A 149 -26.00 23.10 -36.72
C ASP A 149 -24.58 23.43 -36.24
N SER A 150 -24.43 23.82 -34.97
CA SER A 150 -23.13 24.22 -34.43
C SER A 150 -22.30 23.05 -33.89
N LEU A 151 -22.91 21.87 -33.69
CA LEU A 151 -22.33 20.70 -33.02
C LEU A 151 -21.76 21.02 -31.63
N ARG A 152 -22.34 22.03 -30.96
CA ARG A 152 -21.96 22.44 -29.61
C ARG A 152 -23.02 21.99 -28.62
N PHE A 153 -22.57 21.67 -27.41
CA PHE A 153 -23.49 21.45 -26.31
C PHE A 153 -24.21 22.76 -25.94
N GLU A 154 -25.50 22.66 -25.70
CA GLU A 154 -26.30 23.72 -25.11
C GLU A 154 -25.66 24.17 -23.79
N PRO A 155 -25.55 25.48 -23.54
CA PRO A 155 -24.89 25.99 -22.35
C PRO A 155 -25.66 25.69 -21.06
N MET A 156 -26.90 25.19 -21.12
CA MET A 156 -27.73 24.84 -19.96
C MET A 156 -27.95 26.03 -18.98
N ASP A 157 -27.90 27.27 -19.47
CA ASP A 157 -28.04 28.47 -18.63
C ASP A 157 -29.45 28.63 -18.03
N ASN A 158 -30.43 27.91 -18.58
CA ASN A 158 -31.83 27.84 -18.16
C ASN A 158 -32.20 26.49 -17.50
N VAL A 159 -31.22 25.65 -17.16
CA VAL A 159 -31.45 24.34 -16.54
C VAL A 159 -31.14 24.38 -15.04
N ILE A 160 -32.05 23.84 -14.25
CA ILE A 160 -31.87 23.63 -12.81
C ILE A 160 -31.76 22.13 -12.56
N HIS A 161 -30.64 21.70 -11.98
CA HIS A 161 -30.45 20.33 -11.53
C HIS A 161 -31.00 20.17 -10.12
N ILE A 162 -31.90 19.21 -9.95
CA ILE A 162 -32.51 18.88 -8.67
C ILE A 162 -32.10 17.46 -8.32
N ASP A 163 -31.64 17.25 -7.10
CA ASP A 163 -31.26 15.93 -6.58
C ASP A 163 -31.71 15.75 -5.13
N GLU A 164 -32.03 14.52 -4.77
CA GLU A 164 -32.39 14.12 -3.42
C GLU A 164 -31.25 13.37 -2.77
N LYS A 165 -30.90 13.76 -1.55
CA LYS A 165 -29.79 13.14 -0.84
C LYS A 165 -30.07 12.91 0.63
N TRP A 166 -29.79 11.70 1.08
CA TRP A 166 -29.81 11.32 2.49
C TRP A 166 -28.54 11.80 3.20
N PHE A 167 -28.71 12.65 4.20
CA PHE A 167 -27.67 13.04 5.13
C PHE A 167 -27.87 12.33 6.45
N TYR A 168 -26.79 11.76 6.98
CA TYR A 168 -26.79 11.19 8.32
C TYR A 168 -26.54 12.29 9.33
N ASP A 169 -27.25 12.23 10.46
CA ASP A 169 -27.07 13.13 11.59
C ASP A 169 -25.64 13.04 12.19
N ASP A 170 -25.00 11.89 12.03
CA ASP A 170 -23.65 11.66 12.54
C ASP A 170 -22.83 10.80 11.56
N ILE A 171 -21.52 10.70 11.79
CA ILE A 171 -20.59 9.87 11.01
C ILE A 171 -20.08 8.72 11.86
N ASP A 172 -20.00 7.53 11.24
CA ASP A 172 -19.57 6.30 11.91
C ASP A 172 -18.14 6.38 12.46
N LYS A 173 -17.23 6.97 11.68
CA LYS A 173 -15.84 7.20 12.09
C LYS A 173 -15.57 8.70 12.14
N ARG A 174 -15.28 9.22 13.33
CA ARG A 174 -14.93 10.62 13.56
C ARG A 174 -13.52 10.70 14.13
N SER A 175 -12.69 11.56 13.56
CA SER A 175 -11.40 11.93 14.13
C SER A 175 -11.58 13.12 15.08
N TYR A 176 -10.90 13.09 16.21
CA TYR A 176 -10.83 14.19 17.16
C TYR A 176 -9.38 14.66 17.27
N LEU A 177 -9.19 15.97 17.45
CA LEU A 177 -7.94 16.52 17.93
C LEU A 177 -8.03 16.48 19.46
N VAL A 178 -7.20 15.66 20.09
CA VAL A 178 -7.16 15.46 21.55
C VAL A 178 -5.73 15.63 22.02
N PHE A 179 -5.54 16.21 23.20
CA PHE A 179 -4.24 16.24 23.89
C PHE A 179 -3.90 14.85 24.47
N GLU A 180 -2.64 14.63 24.89
CA GLU A 180 -2.18 13.31 25.37
C GLU A 180 -2.95 12.79 26.59
N ASP A 181 -3.47 13.70 27.41
CA ASP A 181 -4.24 13.44 28.64
C ASP A 181 -5.75 13.36 28.42
N GLU A 182 -6.23 13.65 27.20
CA GLU A 182 -7.66 13.67 26.88
C GLU A 182 -8.14 12.34 26.31
N ASN A 183 -9.28 11.87 26.82
CA ASN A 183 -9.97 10.71 26.27
C ASN A 183 -11.02 11.12 25.24
N VAL A 184 -11.08 10.39 24.14
CA VAL A 184 -12.12 10.57 23.13
C VAL A 184 -13.50 10.26 23.74
N PRO A 185 -14.53 11.08 23.49
CA PRO A 185 -15.87 10.83 24.03
C PRO A 185 -16.41 9.48 23.57
N GLN A 186 -16.91 8.69 24.52
CA GLN A 186 -17.53 7.40 24.23
C GLN A 186 -18.85 7.61 23.48
N ARG A 187 -18.92 7.12 22.23
CA ARG A 187 -20.13 7.12 21.40
C ARG A 187 -20.63 5.70 21.25
N SER A 188 -21.85 5.42 21.72
CA SER A 188 -22.44 4.09 21.61
C SER A 188 -23.83 4.15 20.96
N ARG A 189 -24.06 3.23 20.02
CA ARG A 189 -25.36 2.95 19.39
C ARG A 189 -25.44 1.46 19.12
N ARG A 190 -26.65 0.89 19.13
CA ARG A 190 -26.86 -0.55 18.89
C ARG A 190 -26.47 -1.00 17.47
N SER A 191 -26.71 -0.16 16.47
CA SER A 191 -26.32 -0.39 15.07
C SER A 191 -26.23 0.94 14.32
N LYS A 192 -25.34 0.99 13.33
CA LYS A 192 -25.15 2.13 12.42
C LYS A 192 -26.40 2.44 11.59
N HIS A 193 -27.25 1.43 11.36
CA HIS A 193 -28.49 1.57 10.61
C HIS A 193 -29.55 2.39 11.36
N PHE A 194 -29.46 2.48 12.70
CA PHE A 194 -30.35 3.29 13.53
C PHE A 194 -29.87 4.74 13.68
N MET A 195 -28.84 5.15 12.96
CA MET A 195 -28.43 6.55 12.91
C MET A 195 -29.53 7.35 12.18
N PRO A 196 -30.07 8.41 12.79
CA PRO A 196 -31.05 9.26 12.13
C PRO A 196 -30.51 9.76 10.80
N LYS A 197 -31.38 9.77 9.80
CA LYS A 197 -31.09 10.29 8.46
C LYS A 197 -32.20 11.24 8.08
N THR A 198 -31.80 12.34 7.45
CA THR A 198 -32.71 13.34 6.91
C THR A 198 -32.51 13.42 5.41
N MET A 199 -33.59 13.33 4.65
CA MET A 199 -33.54 13.56 3.20
C MET A 199 -33.54 15.06 2.92
N PHE A 200 -32.67 15.52 2.04
CA PHE A 200 -32.64 16.89 1.56
C PHE A 200 -32.81 16.93 0.04
N LEU A 201 -33.64 17.85 -0.43
CA LEU A 201 -33.72 18.24 -1.83
C LEU A 201 -32.74 19.39 -2.05
N ALA A 202 -31.84 19.25 -3.01
CA ALA A 202 -30.91 20.31 -3.40
C ALA A 202 -31.16 20.75 -4.84
N ALA A 203 -31.22 22.06 -5.08
CA ALA A 203 -31.35 22.63 -6.41
C ALA A 203 -30.14 23.51 -6.74
N VAL A 204 -29.49 23.24 -7.87
CA VAL A 204 -28.30 23.95 -8.34
C VAL A 204 -28.37 24.12 -9.86
N ALA A 205 -27.99 25.30 -10.34
CA ALA A 205 -27.84 25.63 -11.75
C ALA A 205 -26.38 25.94 -12.08
N ARG A 206 -26.10 26.20 -13.35
CA ARG A 206 -24.75 26.56 -13.82
C ARG A 206 -24.31 27.91 -13.21
N PRO A 207 -23.09 28.01 -12.63
CA PRO A 207 -22.53 29.29 -12.22
C PRO A 207 -22.31 30.23 -13.42
N ARG A 208 -22.60 31.52 -13.23
CA ARG A 208 -22.48 32.56 -14.26
C ARG A 208 -21.35 33.52 -13.91
N TYR A 209 -20.56 33.88 -14.92
CA TYR A 209 -19.41 34.78 -14.80
C TYR A 209 -19.60 35.99 -15.71
N ASN A 210 -19.04 37.14 -15.33
CA ASN A 210 -19.00 38.32 -16.20
C ASN A 210 -17.92 38.16 -17.28
N ARG A 211 -17.78 39.17 -18.15
CA ARG A 211 -16.77 39.17 -19.23
C ARG A 211 -15.33 39.20 -18.70
N ASP A 212 -15.13 39.74 -17.50
CA ASP A 212 -13.83 39.84 -16.83
C ASP A 212 -13.46 38.54 -16.07
N GLY A 213 -14.34 37.53 -16.10
CA GLY A 213 -14.13 36.23 -15.46
C GLY A 213 -14.50 36.18 -13.98
N GLU A 214 -15.13 37.22 -13.44
CA GLU A 214 -15.60 37.28 -12.07
C GLU A 214 -16.96 36.57 -11.92
N LEU A 215 -17.13 35.88 -10.78
CA LEU A 215 -18.34 35.14 -10.48
C LEU A 215 -19.50 36.08 -10.16
N VAL A 216 -20.53 36.10 -11.03
CA VAL A 216 -21.75 36.91 -10.84
C VAL A 216 -22.82 36.12 -10.07
N TRP A 217 -22.94 34.82 -10.35
CA TRP A 217 -23.87 33.94 -9.66
C TRP A 217 -23.27 32.55 -9.49
N ASN A 218 -23.31 32.04 -8.25
CA ASN A 218 -22.71 30.75 -7.91
C ASN A 218 -23.56 29.53 -8.29
N GLY A 219 -24.75 29.74 -8.87
CA GLY A 219 -25.67 28.68 -9.29
C GLY A 219 -26.40 27.97 -8.14
N LYS A 220 -26.12 28.30 -6.87
CA LYS A 220 -26.78 27.67 -5.73
C LYS A 220 -28.17 28.29 -5.55
N ILE A 221 -29.20 27.47 -5.61
CA ILE A 221 -30.59 27.94 -5.43
C ILE A 221 -31.04 27.68 -4.00
N GLY A 222 -30.89 26.45 -3.52
CA GLY A 222 -31.26 26.11 -2.16
C GLY A 222 -31.11 24.65 -1.82
N ILE A 223 -31.27 24.36 -0.54
CA ILE A 223 -31.36 23.02 0.02
C ILE A 223 -32.50 23.01 1.03
N TRP A 224 -33.41 22.04 0.91
CA TRP A 224 -34.60 21.95 1.75
C TRP A 224 -34.71 20.56 2.36
N PRO A 225 -34.94 20.42 3.67
CA PRO A 225 -35.23 19.13 4.26
C PRO A 225 -36.61 18.65 3.80
N LEU A 226 -36.70 17.41 3.31
CA LEU A 226 -37.96 16.74 3.01
C LEU A 226 -38.49 16.04 4.27
N THR A 227 -38.83 16.86 5.25
CA THR A 227 -39.30 16.41 6.57
C THR A 227 -40.64 17.03 6.91
N GLU A 228 -41.45 16.28 7.65
CA GLU A 228 -42.66 16.78 8.28
C GLU A 228 -42.51 16.78 9.80
N GLU A 229 -43.07 17.81 10.43
CA GLU A 229 -43.25 17.86 11.88
C GLU A 229 -44.43 16.98 12.28
N TYR A 230 -44.22 16.14 13.29
CA TYR A 230 -45.27 15.30 13.84
C TYR A 230 -45.15 15.25 15.36
N ILE A 231 -46.31 15.10 16.02
CA ILE A 231 -46.37 14.93 17.46
C ILE A 231 -46.22 13.45 17.79
N THR A 232 -45.32 13.13 18.71
CA THR A 232 -45.10 11.76 19.14
C THR A 232 -46.31 11.19 19.89
N LEU A 233 -46.93 10.15 19.32
CA LEU A 233 -48.10 9.52 19.93
C LEU A 233 -47.75 8.55 21.07
N ARG A 234 -46.52 8.04 21.11
CA ARG A 234 -46.06 7.02 22.07
C ARG A 234 -44.74 7.46 22.69
N HIS A 235 -44.57 7.14 23.98
CA HIS A 235 -43.30 7.29 24.67
C HIS A 235 -42.29 6.24 24.16
N SER A 236 -41.06 6.66 23.92
CA SER A 236 -39.94 5.78 23.56
C SER A 236 -38.68 6.19 24.33
N ARG A 237 -37.67 5.32 24.37
CA ARG A 237 -36.39 5.60 25.04
C ARG A 237 -35.71 6.91 24.57
N TYR A 238 -36.02 7.38 23.36
CA TYR A 238 -35.35 8.53 22.75
C TYR A 238 -36.28 9.71 22.44
N ARG A 239 -37.58 9.60 22.74
CA ARG A 239 -38.61 10.60 22.41
C ARG A 239 -39.75 10.50 23.41
N GLU A 240 -40.12 11.60 24.05
CA GLU A 240 -41.26 11.64 24.98
C GLU A 240 -42.58 11.65 24.21
N ARG A 241 -43.72 11.41 24.88
CA ARG A 241 -45.06 11.52 24.26
C ARG A 241 -45.48 12.99 24.25
N GLY A 242 -45.94 13.49 23.11
CA GLY A 242 -46.34 14.90 22.95
C GLY A 242 -45.21 15.83 22.50
N GLU A 243 -44.00 15.30 22.31
CA GLU A 243 -42.85 16.01 21.77
C GLU A 243 -43.01 16.22 20.26
N THR A 244 -42.77 17.44 19.77
CA THR A 244 -42.69 17.73 18.34
C THR A 244 -41.40 17.16 17.78
N CYS A 245 -41.50 16.22 16.86
CA CYS A 245 -40.37 15.55 16.21
C CYS A 245 -40.44 15.73 14.70
N LEU A 246 -39.28 15.66 14.04
CA LEU A 246 -39.21 15.60 12.58
C LEU A 246 -39.12 14.13 12.13
N ARG A 247 -39.88 13.78 11.10
CA ARG A 247 -39.69 12.54 10.33
C ARG A 247 -39.58 12.86 8.85
N ASN A 248 -38.92 11.99 8.10
CA ASN A 248 -38.90 12.12 6.65
C ASN A 248 -40.30 11.87 6.11
N ILE A 249 -40.69 12.66 5.10
CA ILE A 249 -41.92 12.43 4.35
C ILE A 249 -41.79 11.05 3.69
N GLU A 250 -42.82 10.21 3.82
CA GLU A 250 -42.86 8.93 3.12
C GLU A 250 -43.04 9.19 1.63
N SER A 251 -42.11 8.67 0.81
CA SER A 251 -42.20 8.70 -0.66
C SER A 251 -43.11 7.61 -1.18
#